data_AF-A0AAW2S2Y0-F1
#
_entry.id   AF-A0AAW2S2Y0-F1
#
_cell.length_a   1.000
_cell.length_b   1.000
_cell.length_c   1.000
_cell.angle_alpha   90.00
_cell.angle_beta   90.00
_cell.angle_gamma   90.00
#
_symmetry.space_group_name_H-M   'P 1'
#
loop_
_entity.id
_entity.type
_entity.pdbx_description
1 polymer ?
#
loop_
_entity_poly.entity_id
_entity_poly.type
_entity_poly.pdbx_seq_one_letter_code
_entity_poly.pdbx_strand_id
1 'polypeptide(L)'
;MGSLQERITSTKEGSITSIQAVYVPADDLTDPAPATTFAHLDATTVLSRGLAAKGIYPAVDPLDSTSTMLQPRIVGEEHYETAQRVKQTLQRYKELQDIIAILGLDELSEEDRLTVARARKIERFLSQPFFVAEVFTVLQGNMLV
;
A
#
# COMPACT_ATOMS: atom_id res chain seq x y z
N MET A 1 8.45 -15.77 -19.11
CA MET A 1 8.76 -14.71 -18.10
C MET A 1 9.87 -15.11 -17.14
N GLY A 2 9.86 -16.32 -16.56
CA GLY A 2 10.88 -16.74 -15.57
C GLY A 2 12.34 -16.50 -15.97
N SER A 3 12.75 -16.84 -17.21
CA SER A 3 14.13 -16.65 -17.68
C SER A 3 14.60 -15.20 -17.73
N LEU A 4 13.68 -14.23 -17.83
CA LEU A 4 14.00 -12.81 -17.74
C LEU A 4 14.11 -12.36 -16.29
N GLN A 5 13.15 -12.75 -15.44
CA GLN A 5 13.10 -12.34 -14.04
C GLN A 5 14.31 -12.89 -13.25
N GLU A 6 14.73 -14.13 -13.52
CA GLU A 6 15.89 -14.73 -12.84
C GLU A 6 17.22 -14.03 -13.15
N ARG A 7 17.30 -13.29 -14.27
CA ARG A 7 18.49 -12.48 -14.60
C ARG A 7 18.53 -11.16 -13.81
N ILE A 8 17.39 -10.72 -13.27
CA ILE A 8 17.27 -9.51 -12.47
C ILE A 8 17.45 -9.92 -11.01
N THR A 9 18.71 -10.06 -10.59
CA THR A 9 19.04 -10.43 -9.21
C THR A 9 20.33 -9.76 -8.78
N SER A 10 20.60 -9.82 -7.47
CA SER A 10 21.87 -9.35 -6.91
C SER A 10 22.90 -10.48 -6.94
N THR A 11 24.11 -10.18 -7.41
CA THR A 11 25.24 -11.11 -7.43
C THR A 11 26.31 -10.64 -6.45
N LYS A 12 27.43 -11.35 -6.39
CA LYS A 12 28.59 -10.93 -5.57
C LYS A 12 29.32 -9.70 -6.14
N GLU A 13 29.12 -9.39 -7.41
CA GLU A 13 29.80 -8.30 -8.11
C GLU A 13 28.98 -7.00 -8.13
N GLY A 14 27.68 -7.08 -7.86
CA GLY A 14 26.79 -5.92 -7.83
C GLY A 14 25.34 -6.32 -7.59
N SER A 15 24.49 -5.31 -7.43
CA SER A 15 23.05 -5.49 -7.23
C SER A 15 22.25 -4.80 -8.34
N ILE A 16 21.14 -5.43 -8.73
CA ILE A 16 20.13 -4.82 -9.59
C ILE A 16 18.83 -4.79 -8.80
N THR A 17 18.29 -3.59 -8.57
CA THR A 17 16.94 -3.40 -8.01
C THR A 17 16.01 -2.97 -9.14
N SER A 18 15.11 -3.86 -9.56
CA SER A 18 14.14 -3.54 -10.61
C SER A 18 12.83 -3.05 -10.04
N ILE A 19 12.29 -1.98 -10.63
CA ILE A 19 10.92 -1.52 -10.42
C ILE A 19 10.15 -1.79 -11.71
N GLN A 20 9.10 -2.60 -11.64
CA GLN A 20 8.36 -3.07 -12.80
C GLN A 20 6.92 -2.58 -12.72
N ALA A 21 6.46 -1.86 -13.74
CA ALA A 21 5.07 -1.46 -13.87
C ALA A 21 4.26 -2.62 -14.48
N VAL A 22 3.37 -3.19 -13.69
CA VAL A 22 2.47 -4.27 -14.12
C VAL A 22 1.08 -3.69 -14.32
N TYR A 23 0.60 -3.70 -15.57
CA TYR A 23 -0.78 -3.32 -15.86
C TYR A 23 -1.72 -4.49 -15.57
N VAL A 24 -2.76 -4.25 -14.77
CA VAL A 24 -3.77 -5.25 -14.40
C VAL A 24 -5.01 -5.01 -15.27
N PRO A 25 -5.36 -5.92 -16.19
CA PRO A 25 -6.55 -5.78 -17.01
C PRO A 25 -7.82 -5.82 -16.16
N ALA A 26 -8.75 -4.89 -16.40
CA ALA A 26 -10.06 -4.85 -15.74
C ALA A 26 -10.02 -4.83 -14.20
N ASP A 27 -8.92 -4.38 -13.59
CA ASP A 27 -8.71 -4.39 -12.14
C ASP A 27 -8.77 -5.82 -11.51
N ASP A 28 -8.58 -6.89 -12.31
CA ASP A 28 -8.60 -8.29 -11.87
C ASP A 28 -7.18 -8.85 -11.60
N LEU A 29 -6.81 -8.91 -10.31
CA LEU A 29 -5.53 -9.46 -9.83
C LEU A 29 -5.43 -10.99 -9.96
N THR A 30 -6.55 -11.67 -10.23
CA THR A 30 -6.59 -13.14 -10.37
C THR A 30 -6.29 -13.60 -11.79
N ASP A 31 -6.15 -12.67 -12.74
CA ASP A 31 -5.74 -13.00 -14.11
C ASP A 31 -4.37 -13.72 -14.12
N PRO A 32 -4.18 -14.74 -14.98
CA PRO A 32 -2.95 -15.53 -15.01
C PRO A 32 -1.68 -14.71 -15.29
N ALA A 33 -1.77 -13.62 -16.06
CA ALA A 33 -0.62 -12.79 -16.42
C ALA A 33 -0.02 -12.03 -15.21
N PRO A 34 -0.79 -11.26 -14.42
CA PRO A 34 -0.28 -10.66 -13.19
C PRO A 34 0.08 -11.72 -12.13
N ALA A 35 -0.71 -12.78 -11.98
CA ALA A 35 -0.44 -13.85 -11.00
C ALA A 35 0.94 -14.51 -11.21
N THR A 36 1.31 -14.83 -12.45
CA THR A 36 2.63 -15.39 -12.76
C THR A 36 3.76 -14.40 -12.57
N THR A 37 3.50 -13.10 -12.75
CA THR A 37 4.50 -12.05 -12.52
C THR A 37 4.77 -11.87 -11.03
N PHE A 38 3.71 -11.86 -10.20
CA PHE A 38 3.82 -11.67 -8.76
C PHE A 38 4.63 -12.75 -8.06
N ALA A 39 4.61 -13.99 -8.57
CA ALA A 39 5.41 -15.10 -8.03
C ALA A 39 6.93 -14.84 -8.08
N HIS A 40 7.39 -13.89 -8.90
CA HIS A 40 8.80 -13.53 -9.05
C HIS A 40 9.18 -12.21 -8.36
N LEU A 41 8.22 -11.51 -7.72
CA LEU A 41 8.47 -10.21 -7.10
C LEU A 41 8.66 -10.34 -5.59
N ASP A 42 9.74 -9.74 -5.07
CA ASP A 42 9.99 -9.67 -3.62
C ASP A 42 9.05 -8.69 -2.91
N ALA A 43 8.52 -7.71 -3.63
CA ALA A 43 7.55 -6.76 -3.10
C ALA A 43 6.56 -6.34 -4.20
N THR A 44 5.31 -6.15 -3.80
CA THR A 44 4.23 -5.67 -4.64
C THR A 44 3.66 -4.39 -4.06
N THR A 45 3.60 -3.33 -4.87
CA THR A 45 2.95 -2.07 -4.53
C THR A 45 1.71 -1.93 -5.41
N VAL A 46 0.54 -2.12 -4.83
CA VAL A 46 -0.74 -2.07 -5.54
C VAL A 46 -1.27 -0.65 -5.51
N LEU A 47 -1.68 -0.11 -6.66
CA LEU A 47 -2.28 1.21 -6.77
C LEU A 47 -3.80 1.10 -6.90
N SER A 48 -4.54 1.71 -5.97
CA SER A 48 -6.00 1.62 -5.90
C SER A 48 -6.68 2.85 -6.49
N ARG A 49 -7.61 2.63 -7.42
CA ARG A 49 -8.50 3.67 -7.95
C ARG A 49 -9.33 4.33 -6.84
N GLY A 50 -9.74 3.56 -5.83
CA GLY A 50 -10.54 4.06 -4.70
C GLY A 50 -9.80 5.09 -3.85
N LEU A 51 -8.50 4.89 -3.63
CA LEU A 51 -7.65 5.86 -2.92
C LEU A 51 -7.40 7.12 -3.75
N ALA A 52 -7.16 6.96 -5.05
CA ALA A 52 -6.99 8.09 -5.97
C ALA A 52 -8.25 8.97 -6.04
N ALA A 53 -9.45 8.36 -6.05
CA ALA A 53 -10.73 9.07 -6.03
C ALA A 53 -10.96 9.86 -4.73
N LYS A 54 -10.35 9.44 -3.62
CA LYS A 54 -10.33 10.18 -2.35
C LYS A 54 -9.28 11.30 -2.32
N GLY A 55 -8.49 11.48 -3.38
CA GLY A 55 -7.40 12.45 -3.46
C GLY A 55 -6.14 12.05 -2.69
N ILE A 56 -5.97 10.77 -2.36
CA ILE A 56 -4.80 10.26 -1.64
C ILE A 56 -3.73 9.90 -2.67
N TYR A 57 -2.60 10.60 -2.62
CA TYR A 57 -1.43 10.36 -3.49
C TYR A 57 -0.15 10.21 -2.66
N PRO A 58 0.68 9.18 -2.92
CA PRO A 58 0.46 8.13 -3.91
C PRO A 58 -0.70 7.20 -3.52
N ALA A 59 -1.42 6.67 -4.51
CA ALA A 59 -2.62 5.85 -4.30
C ALA A 59 -2.29 4.39 -3.94
N VAL A 60 -1.29 4.17 -3.08
CA VAL A 60 -0.83 2.85 -2.67
C VAL A 60 -1.83 2.23 -1.70
N ASP A 61 -2.31 1.03 -2.01
CA ASP A 61 -3.16 0.26 -1.10
C ASP A 61 -2.28 -0.43 -0.03
N PRO A 62 -2.37 -0.03 1.25
CA PRO A 62 -1.51 -0.58 2.31
C PRO A 62 -1.90 -2.00 2.73
N LEU A 63 -3.11 -2.45 2.41
CA LEU A 63 -3.59 -3.79 2.75
C LEU A 63 -3.21 -4.79 1.66
N ASP A 64 -3.37 -4.40 0.39
CA ASP A 64 -3.07 -5.28 -0.76
C ASP A 64 -1.58 -5.27 -1.16
N SER A 65 -0.81 -4.26 -0.71
CA SER A 65 0.65 -4.21 -0.92
C SER A 65 1.41 -5.10 0.07
N THR A 66 2.40 -5.83 -0.45
CA THR A 66 3.17 -6.83 0.32
C THR A 66 4.67 -6.72 0.06
N SER A 67 5.48 -7.23 1.00
CA SER A 67 6.92 -7.36 0.82
C SER A 67 7.44 -8.54 1.64
N THR A 68 8.32 -9.34 1.03
CA THR A 68 9.03 -10.43 1.72
C THR A 68 9.98 -9.88 2.80
N MET A 69 10.39 -8.61 2.70
CA MET A 69 11.28 -7.97 3.67
C MET A 69 10.57 -7.56 4.97
N LEU A 70 9.22 -7.49 4.99
CA LEU A 70 8.47 -7.10 6.18
C LEU A 70 8.41 -8.25 7.19
N GLN A 71 9.55 -8.52 7.82
CA GLN A 71 9.75 -9.56 8.84
C GLN A 71 10.57 -8.97 9.98
N PRO A 72 10.27 -9.29 11.26
CA PRO A 72 10.98 -8.72 12.40
C PRO A 72 12.50 -8.89 12.35
N ARG A 73 12.96 -10.04 11.83
CA ARG A 73 14.40 -10.34 11.69
C ARG A 73 15.13 -9.47 10.65
N ILE A 74 14.41 -8.79 9.76
CA ILE A 74 14.96 -7.95 8.68
C ILE A 74 14.82 -6.47 9.05
N VAL A 75 13.61 -6.05 9.43
CA VAL A 75 13.30 -4.63 9.68
C VAL A 75 13.35 -4.22 11.15
N GLY A 76 13.52 -5.19 12.07
CA GLY A 76 13.41 -4.98 13.50
C GLY A 76 11.97 -5.10 14.02
N GLU A 77 11.84 -5.39 15.31
CA GLU A 77 10.55 -5.61 15.98
C GLU A 77 9.67 -4.35 15.94
N GLU A 78 10.24 -3.19 16.25
CA GLU A 78 9.49 -1.93 16.33
C GLU A 78 8.86 -1.54 14.99
N HIS A 79 9.61 -1.66 13.90
CA HIS A 79 9.10 -1.36 12.55
C HIS A 79 8.02 -2.37 12.18
N TYR A 80 8.26 -3.67 12.39
CA TYR A 80 7.29 -4.70 12.07
C TYR A 80 5.98 -4.50 12.84
N GLU A 81 6.04 -4.33 14.15
CA GLU A 81 4.86 -4.11 15.01
C GLU A 81 4.11 -2.84 14.62
N THR A 82 4.83 -1.74 14.33
CA THR A 82 4.20 -0.49 13.88
C THR A 82 3.44 -0.70 12.57
N ALA A 83 4.06 -1.37 11.58
CA ALA A 83 3.42 -1.67 10.31
C ALA A 83 2.19 -2.59 10.47
N GLN A 84 2.28 -3.61 11.34
CA GLN A 84 1.16 -4.51 11.63
C GLN A 84 -0.02 -3.77 12.28
N ARG A 85 0.24 -2.89 13.25
CA ARG A 85 -0.81 -2.10 13.92
C ARG A 85 -1.49 -1.11 12.96
N VAL A 86 -0.74 -0.52 12.03
CA VAL A 86 -1.29 0.29 10.95
C VAL A 86 -2.22 -0.54 10.08
N LYS A 87 -1.77 -1.72 9.61
CA LYS A 87 -2.60 -2.62 8.79
C LYS A 87 -3.86 -3.08 9.52
N GLN A 88 -3.76 -3.48 10.78
CA GLN A 88 -4.91 -3.89 11.61
C GLN A 88 -5.94 -2.76 11.76
N THR A 89 -5.48 -1.53 12.01
CA THR A 89 -6.36 -0.37 12.15
C THR A 89 -7.11 -0.08 10.84
N LEU A 90 -6.42 -0.17 9.71
CA LEU A 90 -7.01 0.05 8.39
C LEU A 90 -7.94 -1.10 7.97
N GLN A 91 -7.61 -2.34 8.32
CA GLN A 91 -8.46 -3.51 8.08
C GLN A 91 -9.77 -3.38 8.87
N ARG A 92 -9.69 -3.06 10.16
CA ARG A 92 -10.88 -2.82 10.99
C ARG A 92 -11.72 -1.66 10.44
N TYR A 93 -11.08 -0.61 9.95
CA TYR A 93 -11.80 0.49 9.30
C TYR A 93 -12.54 0.04 8.04
N LYS A 94 -11.94 -0.81 7.21
CA LYS A 94 -12.58 -1.37 6.01
C LYS A 94 -13.84 -2.18 6.36
N GLU A 95 -13.77 -3.02 7.40
CA GLU A 95 -14.94 -3.76 7.91
C GLU A 95 -16.06 -2.83 8.41
N LEU A 96 -15.68 -1.73 9.07
CA LEU A 96 -16.64 -0.75 9.57
C LEU A 96 -17.25 0.11 8.46
N GLN A 97 -16.61 0.24 7.28
CA GLN A 97 -17.16 1.05 6.17
C GLN A 97 -18.50 0.51 5.66
N ASP A 98 -18.66 -0.80 5.56
CA ASP A 98 -19.92 -1.42 5.12
C ASP A 98 -21.05 -1.14 6.12
N ILE A 99 -20.73 -1.22 7.42
CA ILE A 99 -21.67 -0.90 8.50
C ILE A 99 -22.05 0.59 8.45
N ILE A 100 -21.06 1.48 8.32
CA ILE A 100 -21.28 2.94 8.21
C ILE A 100 -22.15 3.28 7.00
N ALA A 101 -21.98 2.58 5.87
CA ALA A 101 -22.76 2.81 4.67
C ALA A 101 -24.25 2.46 4.84
N ILE A 102 -24.58 1.52 5.72
CA ILE A 102 -25.95 1.06 5.95
C ILE A 102 -26.61 1.80 7.13
N LEU A 103 -25.91 1.88 8.26
CA LEU A 103 -26.46 2.38 9.53
C LEU A 103 -26.09 3.84 9.82
N GLY A 104 -25.02 4.35 9.22
CA GLY A 104 -24.44 5.64 9.55
C GLY A 104 -23.36 5.56 10.64
N LEU A 105 -22.59 6.65 10.78
CA LEU A 105 -21.43 6.69 11.68
C LEU A 105 -21.81 6.83 13.16
N ASP A 106 -23.01 7.34 13.45
CA ASP A 106 -23.49 7.58 14.81
C ASP A 106 -23.95 6.30 15.53
N GLU A 107 -24.23 5.23 14.77
CA GLU A 107 -24.64 3.91 15.28
C GLU A 107 -23.45 3.05 15.74
N LEU A 108 -22.22 3.54 15.55
CA LEU A 108 -21.01 2.84 15.98
C LEU A 108 -20.74 3.03 17.48
N SER A 109 -20.15 2.01 18.10
CA SER A 109 -19.60 2.11 19.45
C SER A 109 -18.55 3.23 19.55
N GLU A 110 -18.31 3.78 20.75
CA GLU A 110 -17.28 4.82 20.94
C GLU A 110 -15.89 4.32 20.52
N GLU A 111 -15.58 3.05 20.75
CA GLU A 111 -14.32 2.41 20.35
C GLU A 111 -14.18 2.30 18.83
N ASP A 112 -15.24 1.88 18.13
CA ASP A 112 -15.24 1.81 16.67
C ASP A 112 -15.14 3.20 16.05
N ARG A 113 -15.82 4.20 16.61
CA ARG A 113 -15.68 5.61 16.19
C ARG A 113 -14.25 6.11 16.36
N LEU A 114 -13.60 5.78 17.47
CA LEU A 114 -12.19 6.10 17.70
C LEU A 114 -11.28 5.42 16.67
N THR A 115 -11.56 4.16 16.33
CA THR A 115 -10.82 3.40 15.31
C THR A 115 -10.97 4.05 13.94
N VAL A 116 -12.18 4.39 13.52
CA VAL A 116 -12.46 5.12 12.27
C VAL A 116 -11.71 6.46 12.23
N ALA A 117 -11.71 7.21 13.33
CA ALA A 117 -11.01 8.49 13.41
C ALA A 117 -9.49 8.33 13.25
N ARG A 118 -8.90 7.30 13.86
CA ARG A 118 -7.47 6.97 13.71
C ARG A 118 -7.14 6.51 12.30
N ALA A 119 -7.93 5.60 11.75
CA ALA A 119 -7.74 5.08 10.40
C ALA A 119 -7.76 6.19 9.34
N ARG A 120 -8.73 7.12 9.42
CA ARG A 120 -8.78 8.29 8.51
C ARG A 120 -7.55 9.19 8.61
N LYS A 121 -6.99 9.35 9.82
CA LYS A 121 -5.74 10.11 10.01
C LYS A 121 -4.55 9.38 9.38
N ILE A 122 -4.48 8.05 9.55
CA ILE A 122 -3.44 7.20 8.95
C ILE A 122 -3.54 7.25 7.42
N GLU A 123 -4.72 7.04 6.82
CA GLU A 123 -4.91 7.11 5.36
C GLU A 123 -4.40 8.43 4.77
N ARG A 124 -4.68 9.56 5.45
CA ARG A 124 -4.18 10.87 5.02
C ARG A 124 -2.69 11.04 5.26
N PHE A 125 -2.16 10.50 6.37
CA PHE A 125 -0.75 10.58 6.69
C PHE A 125 0.12 9.77 5.71
N LEU A 126 -0.41 8.71 5.13
CA LEU A 126 0.25 7.95 4.06
C LEU A 126 0.32 8.71 2.72
N SER A 127 -0.38 9.84 2.59
CA SER A 127 -0.21 10.71 1.41
C SER A 127 1.04 11.57 1.54
N GLN A 128 1.71 11.80 0.42
CA GLN A 128 2.92 12.60 0.36
C GLN A 128 2.99 13.36 -0.97
N PRO A 129 3.22 14.69 -0.95
CA PRO A 129 3.43 15.43 -2.18
C PRO A 129 4.77 15.02 -2.81
N PHE A 130 4.73 14.70 -4.10
CA PHE A 130 5.90 14.29 -4.87
C PHE A 130 6.55 15.49 -5.55
N PHE A 131 7.87 15.58 -5.54
CA PHE A 131 8.62 16.61 -6.28
C PHE A 131 8.27 16.63 -7.76
N VAL A 132 8.13 15.44 -8.38
CA VAL A 132 7.75 15.32 -9.79
C VAL A 132 6.30 15.76 -10.07
N ALA A 133 5.46 15.85 -9.04
CA ALA A 133 4.06 16.26 -9.13
C ALA A 133 3.85 17.75 -8.84
N GLU A 134 4.89 18.52 -8.50
CA GLU A 134 4.79 19.97 -8.26
C GLU A 134 4.27 20.73 -9.50
N VAL A 135 4.53 20.22 -10.71
CA VAL A 135 3.99 20.81 -11.94
C VAL A 135 2.47 20.63 -12.08
N PHE A 136 1.89 19.66 -11.37
CA PHE A 136 0.46 19.34 -11.39
C PHE A 136 -0.25 19.72 -10.08
N THR A 137 0.50 20.07 -9.03
CA THR A 137 -0.03 20.33 -7.69
C THR A 137 0.53 21.63 -7.13
N VAL A 138 -0.22 22.30 -6.26
CA VAL A 138 0.24 23.55 -5.61
C VAL A 138 1.15 23.25 -4.40
N LEU A 139 1.35 21.97 -4.07
CA LEU A 139 2.12 21.54 -2.91
C LEU A 139 3.57 21.29 -3.32
N GLN A 140 4.51 21.83 -2.55
CA GLN A 140 5.92 21.48 -2.69
C GLN A 140 6.13 20.02 -2.28
N GLY A 141 6.98 19.34 -3.05
CA GLY A 141 7.41 17.99 -2.77
C GLY A 141 8.11 17.92 -1.41
N ASN A 142 7.88 16.81 -0.71
CA ASN A 142 8.54 16.54 0.56
C ASN A 142 9.29 15.21 0.44
N MET A 143 10.51 15.13 0.97
CA MET A 143 11.23 13.87 1.16
C MET A 143 11.29 13.61 2.66
N LEU A 144 10.61 12.56 3.11
CA LEU A 144 10.83 12.05 4.46
C LEU A 144 12.19 11.34 4.43
N VAL A 145 13.17 11.90 5.16
CA VAL A 145 14.52 11.35 5.32
C VAL A 145 14.60 10.62 6.65
#